data_AF-A0A9P7M741-F1
#
_entry.id   AF-A0A9P7M741-F1
#
_cell.length_a   1.000
_cell.length_b   1.000
_cell.length_c   1.000
_cell.angle_alpha   90.00
_cell.angle_beta   90.00
_cell.angle_gamma   90.00
#
_symmetry.space_group_name_H-M   'P 1'
#
loop_
_entity.id
_entity.type
_entity.pdbx_description
1 polymer ?
#
loop_
_entity_poly.entity_id
_entity_poly.type
_entity_poly.pdbx_seq_one_letter_code
_entity_poly.pdbx_strand_id
1 'polypeptide(L)'
;MYLSRILPALALAMYAAASPAKSSTSQPRALVYRGQSACKGCSEAVARLLEKSPQKFAVTYVGRDEEDQISAELLSQAAVYAQPGGP
;
A
#
# COMPACT_ATOMS: atom_id res chain seq x y z
N MET A 1 68.75 -10.74 24.81
CA MET A 1 68.30 -10.36 23.46
C MET A 1 66.78 -10.44 23.41
N TYR A 2 66.15 -9.27 23.25
CA TYR A 2 64.79 -8.96 22.81
C TYR A 2 63.60 -9.79 23.35
N LEU A 3 62.81 -9.23 24.28
CA LEU A 3 61.65 -8.34 24.08
C LEU A 3 60.49 -9.00 23.31
N SER A 4 59.40 -9.25 24.06
CA SER A 4 58.04 -8.73 23.85
C SER A 4 57.56 -8.55 22.40
N ARG A 5 56.37 -9.09 22.05
CA ARG A 5 55.17 -8.29 21.75
C ARG A 5 53.95 -9.10 21.23
N ILE A 6 52.81 -8.95 21.94
CA ILE A 6 51.43 -8.54 21.51
C ILE A 6 50.82 -9.28 20.26
N LEU A 7 49.59 -9.80 20.18
CA LEU A 7 48.27 -9.14 20.29
C LEU A 7 47.08 -10.14 20.38
N PRO A 8 45.97 -9.71 21.01
CA PRO A 8 44.69 -10.42 21.06
C PRO A 8 43.92 -10.17 19.76
N ALA A 9 43.27 -11.17 19.17
CA ALA A 9 42.17 -10.94 18.24
C ALA A 9 41.55 -12.26 17.81
N LEU A 10 40.56 -12.76 18.54
CA LEU A 10 39.54 -13.59 17.92
C LEU A 10 38.15 -13.20 18.44
N ALA A 11 37.85 -11.90 18.42
CA ALA A 11 36.47 -11.45 18.36
C ALA A 11 36.09 -11.42 16.88
N LEU A 12 35.76 -12.61 16.34
CA LEU A 12 35.18 -12.71 15.00
C LEU A 12 33.81 -12.02 15.08
N ALA A 13 33.76 -10.81 14.55
CA ALA A 13 32.57 -9.98 14.51
C ALA A 13 31.43 -10.75 13.82
N MET A 14 30.39 -11.11 14.59
CA MET A 14 29.10 -11.51 14.03
C MET A 14 28.43 -10.25 13.47
N TYR A 15 28.85 -9.84 12.28
CA TYR A 15 28.03 -8.97 11.43
C TYR A 15 26.97 -9.86 10.77
N ALA A 16 25.96 -10.25 11.55
CA ALA A 16 24.72 -10.71 10.96
C ALA A 16 24.14 -9.52 10.21
N ALA A 17 24.28 -9.51 8.89
CA ALA A 17 23.61 -8.55 8.03
C ALA A 17 22.11 -8.75 8.21
N ALA A 18 21.51 -7.95 9.10
CA ALA A 18 20.07 -7.79 9.16
C ALA A 18 19.64 -7.20 7.82
N SER A 19 19.28 -8.06 6.87
CA SER A 19 18.56 -7.63 5.69
C SER A 19 17.28 -6.98 6.20
N PRO A 20 16.99 -5.70 5.89
CA PRO A 20 15.69 -5.16 6.22
C PRO A 20 14.69 -6.03 5.46
N ALA A 21 13.92 -6.83 6.19
CA ALA A 21 12.73 -7.42 5.63
C ALA A 21 11.93 -6.24 5.05
N LYS A 22 11.75 -6.20 3.74
CA LYS A 22 10.78 -5.29 3.14
C LYS A 22 9.45 -5.70 3.75
N SER A 23 9.01 -5.01 4.79
CA SER A 23 7.61 -5.06 5.21
C SER A 23 6.84 -4.62 3.98
N SER A 24 6.29 -5.60 3.26
CA SER A 24 5.31 -5.37 2.22
C SER A 24 4.05 -4.91 2.94
N THR A 25 4.04 -3.65 3.38
CA THR A 25 2.81 -2.99 3.80
C THR A 25 1.96 -2.96 2.53
N SER A 26 1.06 -3.93 2.39
CA SER A 26 0.08 -3.93 1.32
C SER A 26 -0.56 -2.56 1.29
N GLN A 27 -0.56 -1.89 0.14
CA GLN A 27 -1.21 -0.59 0.00
C GLN A 27 -2.66 -0.71 0.49
N PRO A 28 -3.17 0.27 1.27
CA PRO A 28 -4.56 0.22 1.72
C PRO A 28 -5.47 0.25 0.49
N ARG A 29 -6.44 -0.65 0.45
CA ARG A 29 -7.37 -0.75 -0.69
C ARG A 29 -8.44 0.34 -0.60
N ALA A 30 -8.66 1.05 -1.69
CA ALA A 30 -9.76 1.98 -1.85
C ALA A 30 -10.73 1.46 -2.93
N LEU A 31 -12.03 1.51 -2.63
CA LEU A 31 -13.08 1.23 -3.61
C LEU A 31 -13.64 2.56 -4.11
N VAL A 32 -13.68 2.77 -5.43
CA VAL A 32 -14.26 3.97 -6.03
C VAL A 32 -15.42 3.56 -6.92
N TYR A 33 -16.62 4.06 -6.61
CA TYR A 33 -17.77 3.81 -7.46
C TYR A 33 -17.61 4.49 -8.83
N ARG A 34 -17.85 3.73 -9.90
CA ARG A 34 -18.02 4.23 -11.26
C ARG A 34 -19.36 3.74 -11.81
N GLY A 35 -20.16 4.68 -12.28
CA GLY A 35 -21.49 4.37 -12.81
C GLY A 35 -22.28 5.63 -13.14
N GLN A 36 -23.54 5.44 -13.51
CA GLN A 36 -24.41 6.50 -14.04
C GLN A 36 -24.66 7.65 -13.06
N SER A 37 -24.53 7.42 -11.75
CA SER A 37 -24.69 8.46 -10.73
C SER A 37 -23.48 9.39 -10.60
N ALA A 38 -22.34 9.06 -11.21
CA ALA A 38 -21.15 9.91 -11.19
C ALA A 38 -21.16 10.90 -12.37
N CYS A 39 -20.72 12.13 -12.13
CA CYS A 39 -20.43 13.06 -13.22
C CYS A 39 -19.24 12.57 -14.08
N LYS A 40 -19.20 13.01 -15.34
CA LYS A 40 -18.15 12.59 -16.29
C LYS A 40 -16.76 12.94 -15.74
N GLY A 41 -15.91 11.93 -15.58
CA GLY A 41 -14.52 12.07 -15.11
C GLY A 41 -14.35 12.11 -13.59
N CYS A 42 -15.44 12.09 -12.83
CA CYS A 42 -15.40 12.29 -11.38
C CYS A 42 -14.82 11.07 -10.64
N SER A 43 -15.14 9.85 -11.09
CA SER A 43 -14.55 8.62 -10.56
C SER A 43 -13.03 8.57 -10.78
N GLU A 44 -12.55 8.94 -11.96
CA GLU A 44 -11.12 8.97 -12.28
C GLU A 44 -10.39 10.05 -11.48
N ALA A 45 -11.02 11.22 -11.28
CA ALA A 45 -10.45 12.29 -10.48
C ALA A 45 -10.27 11.87 -9.02
N VAL A 46 -11.28 11.21 -8.42
CA VAL A 46 -11.19 10.68 -7.05
C VAL A 46 -10.17 9.55 -6.94
N ALA A 47 -10.15 8.62 -7.89
CA ALA A 47 -9.13 7.57 -7.92
C ALA A 47 -7.72 8.17 -7.92
N ARG A 48 -7.47 9.15 -8.79
CA ARG A 48 -6.16 9.80 -8.89
C ARG A 48 -5.78 10.60 -7.65
N LEU A 49 -6.76 11.19 -6.96
CA LEU A 49 -6.54 11.83 -5.66
C LEU A 49 -6.08 10.79 -4.62
N LEU A 50 -6.75 9.64 -4.54
CA LEU A 50 -6.46 8.57 -3.60
C LEU A 50 -5.09 7.91 -3.87
N GLU A 51 -4.77 7.60 -5.12
CA GLU A 51 -3.47 7.05 -5.54
C GLU A 51 -2.31 8.01 -5.19
N LYS A 52 -2.54 9.32 -5.32
CA LYS A 52 -1.50 10.33 -5.04
C LYS A 52 -1.37 10.70 -3.56
N SER A 53 -2.35 10.37 -2.74
CA SER A 53 -2.35 10.66 -1.30
C SER A 53 -1.10 10.10 -0.59
N PRO A 54 -0.75 10.60 0.61
CA PRO A 54 0.35 10.04 1.40
C PRO A 54 0.22 8.53 1.65
N GLN A 55 -1.02 8.04 1.77
CA GLN A 55 -1.35 6.63 2.02
C GLN A 55 -1.18 5.73 0.79
N LYS A 56 -1.09 6.31 -0.42
CA LYS A 56 -0.88 5.58 -1.69
C LYS A 56 -1.85 4.41 -1.84
N PHE A 57 -3.15 4.71 -1.81
CA PHE A 57 -4.19 3.68 -1.91
C PHE A 57 -4.08 2.90 -3.21
N ALA A 58 -4.30 1.58 -3.13
CA ALA A 58 -4.56 0.73 -4.29
C ALA A 58 -6.05 0.85 -4.64
N VAL A 59 -6.36 1.53 -5.74
CA VAL A 59 -7.75 1.79 -6.15
C VAL A 59 -8.32 0.63 -6.95
N THR A 60 -9.54 0.24 -6.62
CA THR A 60 -10.37 -0.68 -7.39
C THR A 60 -11.67 0.05 -7.74
N TYR A 61 -12.05 0.05 -9.02
CA TYR A 61 -13.35 0.59 -9.43
C TYR A 61 -14.44 -0.45 -9.17
N VAL A 62 -15.59 0.02 -8.69
CA VAL A 62 -16.75 -0.83 -8.43
C VAL A 62 -18.01 -0.23 -9.04
N GLY A 63 -18.93 -1.06 -9.51
CA GLY A 63 -20.18 -0.59 -10.09
C GLY A 63 -20.74 -1.53 -11.14
N ARG A 64 -21.93 -1.20 -11.67
CA ARG A 64 -22.70 -2.08 -12.55
C ARG A 64 -21.93 -2.56 -13.78
N ASP A 65 -21.03 -1.74 -14.30
CA ASP A 65 -20.24 -2.02 -15.51
C ASP A 65 -18.77 -2.42 -15.19
N GLU A 66 -18.40 -2.52 -13.91
CA GLU A 66 -17.08 -2.96 -13.47
C GLU A 66 -17.06 -4.47 -13.16
N GLU A 67 -15.88 -5.09 -13.18
CA GLU A 67 -15.72 -6.50 -12.81
C GLU A 67 -16.14 -6.75 -11.35
N ASP A 68 -15.72 -5.85 -10.45
CA ASP A 68 -16.04 -5.91 -9.04
C ASP A 68 -17.36 -5.19 -8.74
N GLN A 69 -18.32 -5.96 -8.20
CA GLN A 69 -19.60 -5.43 -7.75
C GLN A 69 -19.54 -5.02 -6.27
N ILE A 70 -20.28 -3.97 -5.91
CA ILE A 70 -20.41 -3.56 -4.51
C ILE A 70 -21.10 -4.67 -3.72
N SER A 71 -20.42 -5.14 -2.68
CA SER A 71 -20.93 -6.14 -1.75
C SER A 71 -20.45 -5.86 -0.33
N ALA A 72 -21.14 -6.40 0.67
CA ALA A 72 -20.73 -6.28 2.07
C ALA A 72 -19.32 -6.87 2.30
N GLU A 73 -19.01 -7.98 1.63
CA GLU A 73 -17.70 -8.62 1.70
C GLU A 73 -16.60 -7.71 1.15
N LEU A 74 -16.78 -7.14 -0.04
CA LEU A 74 -15.78 -6.26 -0.65
C LEU A 74 -15.59 -4.98 0.18
N LEU A 75 -16.67 -4.42 0.72
CA LEU A 75 -16.63 -3.26 1.61
C LEU A 75 -15.89 -3.56 2.92
N SER A 76 -16.04 -4.78 3.48
CA SER A 76 -15.35 -5.17 4.71
C SER A 76 -13.82 -5.23 4.58
N GLN A 77 -13.33 -5.36 3.35
CA GLN A 77 -11.90 -5.42 3.01
C GLN A 77 -11.32 -4.06 2.59
N ALA A 78 -12.17 -3.04 2.42
CA ALA A 78 -11.76 -1.72 1.97
C ALA A 78 -11.32 -0.86 3.16
N ALA A 79 -10.22 -0.11 2.97
CA ALA A 79 -9.85 0.95 3.90
C ALA A 79 -10.75 2.19 3.71
N VAL A 80 -11.21 2.43 2.48
CA VAL A 80 -12.13 3.52 2.13
C VAL A 80 -13.00 3.13 0.94
N TYR A 81 -14.26 3.58 0.96
CA TYR A 81 -15.16 3.59 -0.19
C TYR A 81 -15.51 5.03 -0.54
N ALA A 82 -15.51 5.37 -1.82
CA ALA A 82 -15.85 6.70 -2.31
C ALA A 82 -16.86 6.64 -3.45
N GLN A 83 -17.91 7.46 -3.35
CA GLN A 83 -18.93 7.62 -4.40
C GLN A 83 -18.96 9.08 -4.86
N PRO A 84 -18.32 9.42 -6.00
CA PRO A 84 -18.23 10.78 -6.51
C PRO A 84 -19.48 11.16 -7.29
N GLY A 85 -20.61 11.20 -6.59
CA GLY A 85 -21.92 11.52 -7.14
C GLY A 85 -23.04 10.69 -6.52
N GLY A 86 -24.24 10.91 -7.02
CA GLY A 86 -25.50 10.38 -6.51
C GLY A 86 -26.64 11.09 -7.23
N PRO A 87 -27.87 10.57 -7.16
CA PRO A 87 -29.04 11.39 -7.47
C PRO A 87 -29.06 12.67 -6.63
#